data_AF-W6KKH7-F1
#
_entry.id   AF-W6KKH7-F1
#
_cell.length_a   1.000
_cell.length_b   1.000
_cell.length_c   1.000
_cell.angle_alpha   90.00
_cell.angle_beta   90.00
_cell.angle_gamma   90.00
#
_symmetry.space_group_name_H-M   'P 1'
#
loop_
_entity.id
_entity.type
_entity.pdbx_description
1 polymer ?
#
loop_
_entity_poly.entity_id
_entity_poly.type
_entity_poly.pdbx_seq_one_letter_code
_entity_poly.pdbx_strand_id
1 'polypeptide(L)'
;MSICPGICGELAVAPYRLFLGTLPELSVEKRFLRQFHAVFPWYALRKRVREQSNEFIEIDLAACDPELILRYAHVYYSRRQVQDELIEKQMTTLETGRPINLADASLLECLTGCDALISRRLEYELHQMQKAKRACNVPHRRELNPEDILEPHDYLCMMRVVEEDMCGVKDAEMKARAYLPRGLVECKAHEFIGTLLGDMVPQKEGGCSLDKKDQKLLQRLIPIDYAKVGCVQKLRPVDVTTYYRFVGERLNRFDPIKQYFKRCLYGHVCRKMATHPGYLRSISMYWARHSGLDPVSTLTTMSLELAEAVCVQQSLFPALKFHSQFLYASPDLMRQTWRTGRVIPLMRLYPLLGAAAAEDLAAGMVVEAEWARLSLSSQSAPFQESVLYTMREAIEQASDWYISNLGALLDRVQEGVKVICPPLSEKEKELLQTDEYELSVPATPSPPMKPTV
;
A
#
# COMPACT_ATOMS: atom_id res chain seq x y z
N MET A 1 2.91 0.00 2.90
CA MET A 1 2.00 1.01 2.32
C MET A 1 1.22 0.49 1.12
N SER A 2 1.20 -0.82 0.92
CA SER A 2 0.81 -1.47 -0.33
C SER A 2 -0.69 -1.58 -0.53
N ILE A 3 -1.49 -1.58 0.55
CA ILE A 3 -2.96 -1.60 0.43
C ILE A 3 -3.48 -0.20 0.11
N CYS A 4 -3.13 0.77 0.95
CA CYS A 4 -3.60 2.16 0.92
C CYS A 4 -2.40 3.12 1.02
N PRO A 5 -1.66 3.40 -0.07
CA PRO A 5 -0.45 4.22 -0.02
C PRO A 5 -0.78 5.68 0.30
N GLY A 6 -0.13 6.23 1.32
CA GLY A 6 -0.30 7.63 1.75
C GLY A 6 -1.54 7.94 2.58
N ILE A 7 -2.45 6.98 2.78
CA ILE A 7 -3.63 7.14 3.64
C ILE A 7 -3.18 6.92 5.09
N CYS A 8 -3.40 7.94 5.93
CA CYS A 8 -3.00 7.94 7.33
C CYS A 8 -3.76 9.01 8.12
N GLY A 9 -4.21 8.62 9.31
CA GLY A 9 -4.68 9.55 10.33
C GLY A 9 -3.61 9.84 11.40
N GLU A 10 -3.84 10.84 12.22
CA GLU A 10 -2.96 11.14 13.34
C GLU A 10 -3.18 10.10 14.47
N LEU A 11 -2.10 9.45 14.88
CA LEU A 11 -2.10 8.51 15.99
C LEU A 11 -0.82 8.66 16.82
N ALA A 12 -0.91 8.44 18.13
CA ALA A 12 0.27 8.39 18.99
C ALA A 12 1.23 7.26 18.57
N VAL A 13 2.46 7.30 19.06
CA VAL A 13 3.41 6.18 18.92
C VAL A 13 2.90 5.01 19.75
N ALA A 14 2.87 3.82 19.16
CA ALA A 14 2.44 2.59 19.80
C ALA A 14 3.60 1.59 19.79
N PRO A 15 4.52 1.63 20.78
CA PRO A 15 5.70 0.78 20.78
C PRO A 15 5.34 -0.69 20.99
N TYR A 16 6.00 -1.58 20.27
CA TYR A 16 5.88 -3.02 20.42
C TYR A 16 7.25 -3.69 20.32
N ARG A 17 7.52 -4.68 21.18
CA ARG A 17 8.77 -5.45 21.19
C ARG A 17 8.56 -6.73 20.41
N LEU A 18 9.09 -6.77 19.19
CA LEU A 18 9.10 -7.99 18.38
C LEU A 18 10.32 -8.83 18.76
N PHE A 19 10.09 -10.10 19.10
CA PHE A 19 11.12 -11.04 19.53
C PHE A 19 12.03 -11.46 18.36
N LEU A 20 13.35 -11.44 18.59
CA LEU A 20 14.39 -11.81 17.62
C LEU A 20 15.06 -13.16 17.92
N GLY A 21 14.93 -13.66 19.15
CA GLY A 21 15.51 -14.93 19.58
C GLY A 21 16.11 -14.89 20.98
N THR A 22 16.58 -16.05 21.42
CA THR A 22 17.28 -16.28 22.69
C THR A 22 18.78 -16.44 22.44
N LEU A 23 19.62 -15.81 23.25
CA LEU A 23 21.07 -15.93 23.13
C LEU A 23 21.55 -17.35 23.49
N PRO A 24 22.56 -17.89 22.78
CA PRO A 24 23.33 -17.26 21.70
C PRO A 24 22.70 -17.40 20.29
N GLU A 25 21.54 -18.05 20.17
CA GLU A 25 20.93 -18.38 18.88
C GLU A 25 19.72 -17.50 18.52
N LEU A 26 19.99 -16.40 17.82
CA LEU A 26 18.96 -15.49 17.31
C LEU A 26 18.34 -16.01 16.00
N SER A 27 17.52 -17.06 16.08
CA SER A 27 16.96 -17.77 14.91
C SER A 27 16.06 -16.90 14.03
N VAL A 28 15.22 -16.05 14.63
CA VAL A 28 14.33 -15.12 13.91
C VAL A 28 15.16 -14.03 13.24
N GLU A 29 16.15 -13.46 13.94
CA GLU A 29 17.05 -12.48 13.34
C GLU A 29 17.80 -13.06 12.13
N LYS A 30 18.37 -14.26 12.23
CA LYS A 30 19.04 -14.92 11.09
C LYS A 30 18.11 -15.04 9.87
N ARG A 31 16.80 -15.21 10.07
CA ARG A 31 15.80 -15.22 9.00
C ARG A 31 15.56 -13.82 8.46
N PHE A 32 15.33 -12.83 9.32
CA PHE A 32 15.14 -11.44 8.91
C PHE A 32 16.31 -10.89 8.11
N LEU A 33 17.56 -11.18 8.50
CA LEU A 33 18.76 -10.79 7.75
C LEU A 33 18.82 -11.35 6.32
N ARG A 34 18.17 -12.50 6.06
CA ARG A 34 18.06 -13.13 4.74
C ARG A 34 16.83 -12.68 3.93
N GLN A 35 15.87 -12.04 4.58
CA GLN A 35 14.55 -11.74 3.99
C GLN A 35 14.32 -10.25 3.79
N PHE A 36 14.86 -9.42 4.69
CA PHE A 36 14.67 -7.97 4.70
C PHE A 36 15.65 -7.22 3.79
N HIS A 37 16.28 -7.84 2.80
CA HIS A 37 17.28 -7.19 1.93
C HIS A 37 16.80 -5.84 1.35
N ALA A 38 15.56 -5.76 0.86
CA ALA A 38 14.99 -4.54 0.30
C ALA A 38 14.77 -3.43 1.35
N VAL A 39 14.50 -3.80 2.60
CA VAL A 39 14.13 -2.89 3.71
C VAL A 39 15.17 -2.89 4.84
N PHE A 40 16.37 -3.42 4.57
CA PHE A 40 17.43 -3.55 5.56
C PHE A 40 17.88 -2.20 6.16
N PRO A 41 17.93 -1.07 5.42
CA PRO A 41 18.25 0.23 6.03
C PRO A 41 17.32 0.57 7.19
N TRP A 42 16.02 0.36 7.02
CA TRP A 42 15.03 0.53 8.07
C TRP A 42 15.28 -0.44 9.23
N TYR A 43 15.46 -1.74 8.95
CA TYR A 43 15.67 -2.75 9.99
C TYR A 43 16.93 -2.46 10.84
N ALA A 44 18.03 -2.05 10.19
CA ALA A 44 19.30 -1.76 10.85
C ALA A 44 19.26 -0.50 11.73
N LEU A 45 18.38 0.45 11.43
CA LEU A 45 18.23 1.70 12.17
C LEU A 45 17.19 1.63 13.29
N ARG A 46 16.42 0.54 13.38
CA ARG A 46 15.45 0.35 14.47
C ARG A 46 16.14 0.01 15.78
N LYS A 47 15.56 0.50 16.88
CA LYS A 47 16.10 0.34 18.22
C LYS A 47 16.09 -1.14 18.63
N ARG A 48 17.26 -1.63 19.02
CA ARG A 48 17.47 -2.97 19.60
C ARG A 48 17.30 -2.91 21.11
N VAL A 49 16.61 -3.89 21.67
CA VAL A 49 16.41 -4.04 23.11
C VAL A 49 16.90 -5.43 23.51
N ARG A 50 17.90 -5.47 24.38
CA ARG A 50 18.43 -6.72 24.94
C ARG A 50 17.91 -6.88 26.36
N GLU A 51 17.22 -7.98 26.60
CA GLU A 51 16.86 -8.47 27.93
C GLU A 51 17.77 -9.65 28.30
N GLN A 52 17.72 -10.12 29.56
CA GLN A 52 18.68 -11.05 30.17
C GLN A 52 19.28 -12.08 29.19
N SER A 53 18.43 -12.87 28.53
CA SER A 53 18.81 -13.85 27.51
C SER A 53 18.06 -13.68 26.18
N ASN A 54 17.28 -12.60 26.01
CA ASN A 54 16.40 -12.39 24.87
C ASN A 54 16.76 -11.11 24.12
N GLU A 55 16.61 -11.12 22.81
CA GLU A 55 16.71 -9.91 21.99
C GLU A 55 15.39 -9.55 21.33
N PHE A 56 15.13 -8.24 21.24
CA PHE A 56 13.96 -7.66 20.63
C PHE A 56 14.33 -6.48 19.73
N ILE A 57 13.46 -6.20 18.77
CA ILE A 57 13.41 -4.95 18.02
C ILE A 57 12.17 -4.18 18.45
N GLU A 58 12.34 -2.90 18.81
CA GLU A 58 11.23 -2.01 19.14
C GLU A 58 10.70 -1.37 17.85
N ILE A 59 9.44 -1.65 17.54
CA ILE A 59 8.72 -1.12 16.38
C ILE A 59 7.57 -0.21 16.82
N ASP A 60 7.16 0.73 15.97
CA ASP A 60 5.97 1.55 16.19
C ASP A 60 4.79 0.97 15.39
N LEU A 61 3.81 0.39 16.09
CA LEU A 61 2.61 -0.20 15.49
C LEU A 61 1.78 0.81 14.68
N ALA A 62 1.88 2.10 15.01
CA ALA A 62 1.19 3.18 14.31
C ALA A 62 1.97 3.72 13.10
N ALA A 63 3.21 3.30 12.90
CA ALA A 63 4.05 3.66 11.75
C ALA A 63 3.91 2.65 10.60
N CYS A 64 4.78 2.75 9.59
CA CYS A 64 4.86 1.75 8.53
C CYS A 64 5.47 0.41 8.95
N ASP A 65 6.06 0.32 10.16
CA ASP A 65 6.84 -0.81 10.63
C ASP A 65 6.12 -2.16 10.54
N PRO A 66 4.86 -2.29 11.02
CA PRO A 66 4.18 -3.58 10.98
C PRO A 66 3.90 -4.01 9.55
N GLU A 67 3.55 -3.06 8.68
CA GLU A 67 3.29 -3.35 7.28
C GLU A 67 4.56 -3.81 6.54
N LEU A 68 5.75 -3.31 6.94
CA LEU A 68 7.02 -3.83 6.43
C LEU A 68 7.29 -5.25 6.93
N ILE A 69 7.00 -5.55 8.20
CA ILE A 69 7.19 -6.91 8.72
C ILE A 69 6.24 -7.89 8.04
N LEU A 70 4.95 -7.58 7.99
CA LEU A 70 3.92 -8.40 7.34
C LEU A 70 4.20 -8.63 5.86
N ARG A 71 4.80 -7.65 5.17
CA ARG A 71 5.12 -7.74 3.74
C ARG A 71 6.44 -8.44 3.43
N TYR A 72 7.50 -8.21 4.21
CA TYR A 72 8.84 -8.69 3.86
C TYR A 72 9.26 -9.97 4.60
N ALA A 73 8.67 -10.27 5.76
CA ALA A 73 9.07 -11.44 6.55
C ALA A 73 8.51 -12.69 5.88
N HIS A 74 9.32 -13.76 5.82
CA HIS A 74 8.92 -15.13 5.44
C HIS A 74 8.91 -16.03 6.69
N VAL A 75 8.38 -15.50 7.80
CA VAL A 75 8.30 -16.14 9.11
C VAL A 75 6.88 -15.96 9.64
N TYR A 76 6.02 -16.96 9.41
CA TYR A 76 4.59 -16.87 9.69
C TYR A 76 4.26 -16.49 11.14
N TYR A 77 4.91 -17.09 12.15
CA TYR A 77 4.59 -16.79 13.56
C TYR A 77 4.96 -15.35 13.95
N SER A 78 5.99 -14.75 13.36
CA SER A 78 6.31 -13.33 13.57
C SER A 78 5.25 -12.43 12.93
N ARG A 79 4.77 -12.78 11.72
CA ARG A 79 3.68 -12.04 11.07
C ARG A 79 2.38 -12.15 11.87
N ARG A 80 2.05 -13.36 12.32
CA ARG A 80 0.87 -13.63 13.15
C ARG A 80 0.89 -12.83 14.44
N GLN A 81 2.00 -12.84 15.20
CA GLN A 81 2.13 -12.05 16.42
C GLN A 81 1.89 -10.56 16.19
N VAL A 82 2.47 -10.01 15.11
CA VAL A 82 2.26 -8.61 14.74
C VAL A 82 0.80 -8.35 14.38
N GLN A 83 0.17 -9.22 13.61
CA GLN A 83 -1.25 -9.11 13.26
C GLN A 83 -2.17 -9.17 14.49
N ASP A 84 -1.97 -10.16 15.35
CA ASP A 84 -2.79 -10.37 16.55
C ASP A 84 -2.71 -9.13 17.46
N GLU A 85 -1.50 -8.60 17.69
CA GLU A 85 -1.30 -7.37 18.46
C GLU A 85 -1.99 -6.15 17.80
N LEU A 86 -1.91 -6.01 16.48
CA LEU A 86 -2.58 -4.91 15.76
C LEU A 86 -4.10 -5.01 15.92
N ILE A 87 -4.68 -6.20 15.83
CA ILE A 87 -6.12 -6.42 16.04
C ILE A 87 -6.49 -6.08 17.48
N GLU A 88 -5.77 -6.61 18.47
CA GLU A 88 -6.07 -6.37 19.89
C GLU A 88 -5.99 -4.88 20.25
N LYS A 89 -4.98 -4.16 19.76
CA LYS A 89 -4.84 -2.72 19.98
C LYS A 89 -5.98 -1.93 19.34
N GLN A 90 -6.37 -2.26 18.11
CA GLN A 90 -7.48 -1.58 17.45
C GLN A 90 -8.80 -1.85 18.15
N MET A 91 -9.06 -3.10 18.56
CA MET A 91 -10.27 -3.47 19.29
C MET A 91 -10.33 -2.78 20.67
N THR A 92 -9.22 -2.75 21.41
CA THR A 92 -9.13 -2.04 22.68
C THR A 92 -9.39 -0.54 22.50
N THR A 93 -8.83 0.06 21.44
CA THR A 93 -9.04 1.48 21.13
C THR A 93 -10.48 1.75 20.71
N LEU A 94 -11.14 0.80 20.06
CA LEU A 94 -12.55 0.89 19.65
C LEU A 94 -13.50 0.83 20.85
N GLU A 95 -13.18 0.01 21.85
CA GLU A 95 -13.98 -0.15 23.07
C GLU A 95 -13.79 1.01 24.06
N THR A 96 -12.59 1.58 24.14
CA THR A 96 -12.24 2.67 25.08
C THR A 96 -12.26 4.06 24.46
N GLY A 97 -12.40 4.13 23.13
CA GLY A 97 -12.23 5.35 22.35
C GLY A 97 -13.42 6.28 22.36
N ARG A 98 -13.26 7.39 21.64
CA ARG A 98 -14.33 8.36 21.39
C ARG A 98 -15.34 7.80 20.38
N PRO A 99 -16.57 8.32 20.36
CA PRO A 99 -17.54 8.01 19.31
C PRO A 99 -16.94 8.25 17.93
N ILE A 100 -17.19 7.30 17.03
CA ILE A 100 -16.72 7.35 15.64
C ILE A 100 -17.76 8.06 14.80
N ASN A 101 -17.31 8.94 13.90
CA ASN A 101 -18.20 9.57 12.94
C ASN A 101 -18.60 8.54 11.89
N LEU A 102 -19.89 8.25 11.79
CA LEU A 102 -20.42 7.24 10.86
C LEU A 102 -20.53 7.84 9.45
N ALA A 103 -20.32 7.01 8.45
CA ALA A 103 -20.50 7.40 7.05
C ALA A 103 -21.98 7.69 6.74
N ASP A 104 -22.23 8.45 5.67
CA ASP A 104 -23.57 8.57 5.11
C ASP A 104 -24.12 7.18 4.75
N ALA A 105 -25.39 6.94 5.08
CA ALA A 105 -26.01 5.63 4.95
C ALA A 105 -26.06 5.14 3.49
N SER A 106 -26.36 6.04 2.55
CA SER A 106 -26.45 5.73 1.11
C SER A 106 -25.07 5.44 0.54
N LEU A 107 -24.05 6.18 0.99
CA LEU A 107 -22.67 5.91 0.62
C LEU A 107 -22.20 4.55 1.14
N LEU A 108 -22.48 4.23 2.41
CA LEU A 108 -22.11 2.95 3.00
C LEU A 108 -22.83 1.78 2.33
N GLU A 109 -24.11 1.94 1.98
CA GLU A 109 -24.88 0.95 1.22
C GLU A 109 -24.27 0.71 -0.15
N CYS A 110 -23.92 1.78 -0.88
CA CYS A 110 -23.24 1.67 -2.17
C CYS A 110 -21.90 0.93 -2.06
N LEU A 111 -21.07 1.28 -1.07
CA LEU A 111 -19.77 0.62 -0.84
C LEU A 111 -19.94 -0.85 -0.45
N THR A 112 -20.97 -1.18 0.32
CA THR A 112 -21.32 -2.57 0.67
C THR A 112 -21.73 -3.36 -0.59
N GLY A 113 -22.55 -2.76 -1.45
CA GLY A 113 -22.88 -3.34 -2.76
C GLY A 113 -21.64 -3.55 -3.64
N CYS A 114 -20.69 -2.61 -3.61
CA CYS A 114 -19.43 -2.73 -4.31
C CYS A 114 -18.53 -3.86 -3.77
N ASP A 115 -18.45 -4.04 -2.43
CA ASP A 115 -17.71 -5.14 -1.81
C ASP A 115 -18.27 -6.51 -2.22
N ALA A 116 -19.60 -6.62 -2.30
CA ALA A 116 -20.26 -7.80 -2.82
C ALA A 116 -19.92 -8.06 -4.31
N LEU A 117 -19.87 -7.02 -5.14
CA LEU A 117 -19.51 -7.14 -6.56
C LEU A 117 -18.08 -7.66 -6.78
N ILE A 118 -17.12 -7.26 -5.94
CA ILE A 118 -15.72 -7.69 -6.08
C ILE A 118 -15.41 -9.04 -5.45
N SER A 119 -16.35 -9.66 -4.73
CA SER A 119 -16.10 -10.87 -3.91
C SER A 119 -15.50 -12.02 -4.72
N ARG A 120 -15.97 -12.25 -5.96
CA ARG A 120 -15.40 -13.27 -6.86
C ARG A 120 -13.97 -12.95 -7.30
N ARG A 121 -13.66 -11.68 -7.53
CA ARG A 121 -12.30 -11.23 -7.86
C ARG A 121 -11.38 -11.41 -6.65
N LEU A 122 -11.86 -11.12 -5.44
CA LEU A 122 -11.13 -11.32 -4.20
C LEU A 122 -10.80 -12.81 -3.97
N GLU A 123 -11.74 -13.73 -4.20
CA GLU A 123 -11.50 -15.18 -4.13
C GLU A 123 -10.38 -15.61 -5.08
N TYR A 124 -10.42 -15.14 -6.34
CA TYR A 124 -9.37 -15.41 -7.32
C TYR A 124 -8.01 -14.85 -6.89
N GLU A 125 -7.95 -13.62 -6.38
CA GLU A 125 -6.71 -13.01 -5.87
C GLU A 125 -6.11 -13.82 -4.69
N LEU A 126 -6.96 -14.27 -3.77
CA LEU A 126 -6.54 -15.12 -2.64
C LEU A 126 -6.03 -16.48 -3.10
N HIS A 127 -6.68 -17.07 -4.11
CA HIS A 127 -6.23 -18.30 -4.74
C HIS A 127 -4.83 -18.17 -5.36
N GLN A 128 -4.56 -17.07 -6.07
CA GLN A 128 -3.22 -16.79 -6.59
C GLN A 128 -2.18 -16.65 -5.49
N MET A 129 -2.53 -16.02 -4.36
CA MET A 129 -1.64 -15.93 -3.21
C MET A 129 -1.40 -17.29 -2.53
N GLN A 130 -2.40 -18.17 -2.46
CA GLN A 130 -2.22 -19.53 -1.95
C GLN A 130 -1.25 -20.33 -2.83
N LYS A 131 -1.35 -20.20 -4.17
CA LYS A 131 -0.38 -20.81 -5.09
C LYS A 131 1.03 -20.27 -4.88
N ALA A 132 1.16 -18.96 -4.74
CA ALA A 132 2.45 -18.31 -4.46
C ALA A 132 3.07 -18.79 -3.14
N LYS A 133 2.25 -19.03 -2.10
CA LYS A 133 2.71 -19.59 -0.82
C LYS A 133 3.35 -20.96 -0.99
N ARG A 134 2.70 -21.86 -1.73
CA ARG A 134 3.24 -23.21 -2.03
C ARG A 134 4.53 -23.16 -2.85
N ALA A 135 4.65 -22.16 -3.73
CA ALA A 135 5.87 -21.94 -4.52
C ALA A 135 7.05 -21.33 -3.73
N CYS A 136 6.86 -20.93 -2.46
CA CYS A 136 7.91 -20.37 -1.60
C CYS A 136 8.86 -21.44 -1.02
N ASN A 137 9.31 -22.38 -1.84
CA ASN A 137 10.34 -23.39 -1.55
C ASN A 137 11.64 -23.18 -2.36
N VAL A 138 11.76 -22.05 -3.05
CA VAL A 138 12.89 -21.70 -3.94
C VAL A 138 14.01 -20.96 -3.19
N PRO A 139 15.28 -20.99 -3.64
CA PRO A 139 16.42 -20.42 -2.90
C PRO A 139 16.29 -18.96 -2.46
N HIS A 140 15.57 -18.13 -3.21
CA HIS A 140 15.44 -16.69 -2.96
C HIS A 140 14.16 -16.32 -2.20
N ARG A 141 13.23 -17.27 -2.00
CA ARG A 141 11.97 -17.10 -1.27
C ARG A 141 11.63 -18.41 -0.57
N ARG A 142 11.99 -18.50 0.71
CA ARG A 142 11.78 -19.69 1.55
C ARG A 142 10.89 -19.35 2.72
N GLU A 143 9.63 -19.75 2.62
CA GLU A 143 8.68 -19.76 3.73
C GLU A 143 8.95 -20.97 4.63
N LEU A 144 8.57 -20.92 5.91
CA LEU A 144 8.76 -22.04 6.82
C LEU A 144 7.80 -23.20 6.52
N ASN A 145 6.52 -22.88 6.29
CA ASN A 145 5.47 -23.84 6.01
C ASN A 145 4.72 -23.43 4.73
N PRO A 146 5.27 -23.70 3.53
CA PRO A 146 4.67 -23.30 2.26
C PRO A 146 3.36 -24.04 1.94
N GLU A 147 3.15 -25.24 2.49
CA GLU A 147 1.95 -26.05 2.24
C GLU A 147 0.74 -25.67 3.10
N ASP A 148 0.94 -24.90 4.17
CA ASP A 148 -0.15 -24.47 5.06
C ASP A 148 -1.15 -23.58 4.31
N ILE A 149 -2.40 -23.60 4.79
CA ILE A 149 -3.48 -22.73 4.28
C ILE A 149 -3.03 -21.26 4.41
N LEU A 150 -3.33 -20.46 3.40
CA LEU A 150 -3.10 -19.02 3.39
C LEU A 150 -3.95 -18.36 4.48
N GLU A 151 -3.30 -17.71 5.43
CA GLU A 151 -3.97 -16.97 6.49
C GLU A 151 -3.82 -15.44 6.27
N PRO A 152 -4.66 -14.60 6.90
CA PRO A 152 -4.60 -13.14 6.71
C PRO A 152 -3.22 -12.51 6.97
N HIS A 153 -2.44 -13.07 7.89
CA HIS A 153 -1.09 -12.59 8.20
C HIS A 153 -0.06 -12.88 7.11
N ASP A 154 -0.42 -13.69 6.11
CA ASP A 154 0.41 -13.99 4.95
C ASP A 154 0.10 -13.08 3.76
N TYR A 155 -1.06 -12.41 3.74
CA TYR A 155 -1.56 -11.71 2.54
C TYR A 155 -0.56 -10.72 1.99
N LEU A 156 0.02 -9.83 2.82
CA LEU A 156 0.98 -8.84 2.33
C LEU A 156 2.27 -9.47 1.81
N CYS A 157 2.71 -10.58 2.39
CA CYS A 157 3.89 -11.29 1.93
C CYS A 157 3.62 -11.95 0.57
N MET A 158 2.51 -12.69 0.46
CA MET A 158 2.16 -13.40 -0.77
C MET A 158 1.75 -12.47 -1.90
N MET A 159 1.09 -11.36 -1.57
CA MET A 159 0.81 -10.27 -2.51
C MET A 159 2.11 -9.77 -3.15
N ARG A 160 3.15 -9.50 -2.35
CA ARG A 160 4.47 -9.11 -2.87
C ARG A 160 5.10 -10.21 -3.72
N VAL A 161 5.02 -11.49 -3.31
CA VAL A 161 5.59 -12.61 -4.07
C VAL A 161 5.00 -12.65 -5.49
N VAL A 162 3.67 -12.57 -5.60
CA VAL A 162 2.98 -12.52 -6.90
C VAL A 162 3.31 -11.25 -7.67
N GLU A 163 3.33 -10.09 -7.01
CA GLU A 163 3.73 -8.81 -7.64
C GLU A 163 5.13 -8.90 -8.28
N GLU A 164 6.09 -9.52 -7.58
CA GLU A 164 7.45 -9.72 -8.10
C GLU A 164 7.52 -10.76 -9.23
N ASP A 165 6.65 -11.77 -9.23
CA ASP A 165 6.58 -12.77 -10.31
C ASP A 165 5.94 -12.20 -11.59
N MET A 166 4.91 -11.36 -11.42
CA MET A 166 4.14 -10.79 -12.52
C MET A 166 4.80 -9.57 -13.18
N CYS A 167 5.70 -8.86 -12.48
CA CYS A 167 6.30 -7.63 -13.01
C CYS A 167 7.45 -7.87 -14.01
N GLY A 168 7.93 -9.11 -14.14
CA GLY A 168 8.94 -9.50 -15.13
C GLY A 168 10.38 -9.00 -14.86
N VAL A 169 10.59 -8.10 -13.89
CA VAL A 169 11.90 -7.52 -13.58
C VAL A 169 12.34 -7.92 -12.17
N LYS A 170 13.44 -8.69 -12.08
CA LYS A 170 14.06 -9.05 -10.79
C LYS A 170 14.51 -7.81 -10.03
N ASP A 171 14.23 -7.78 -8.73
CA ASP A 171 14.55 -6.69 -7.81
C ASP A 171 14.04 -5.31 -8.26
N ALA A 172 12.90 -5.27 -8.97
CA ALA A 172 12.34 -4.04 -9.54
C ALA A 172 12.24 -2.91 -8.50
N GLU A 173 11.76 -3.20 -7.30
CA GLU A 173 11.65 -2.22 -6.21
C GLU A 173 13.01 -1.60 -5.83
N MET A 174 14.05 -2.43 -5.63
CA MET A 174 15.39 -1.96 -5.24
C MET A 174 16.09 -1.23 -6.38
N LYS A 175 15.93 -1.71 -7.62
CA LYS A 175 16.46 -1.05 -8.82
C LYS A 175 15.81 0.32 -9.01
N ALA A 176 14.48 0.40 -8.92
CA ALA A 176 13.76 1.66 -9.05
C ALA A 176 14.13 2.65 -7.94
N ARG A 177 14.30 2.18 -6.70
CA ARG A 177 14.76 3.02 -5.57
C ARG A 177 16.08 3.73 -5.88
N ALA A 178 16.99 3.14 -6.64
CA ALA A 178 18.26 3.80 -7.01
C ALA A 178 18.10 5.05 -7.89
N TYR A 179 16.96 5.19 -8.57
CA TYR A 179 16.61 6.33 -9.44
C TYR A 179 15.60 7.28 -8.82
N LEU A 180 15.21 7.06 -7.56
CA LEU A 180 14.21 7.87 -6.87
C LEU A 180 14.80 8.52 -5.60
N PRO A 181 15.77 9.46 -5.73
CA PRO A 181 16.23 10.28 -4.62
C PRO A 181 15.06 11.05 -4.01
N ARG A 182 14.97 11.03 -2.68
CA ARG A 182 13.88 11.70 -1.95
C ARG A 182 13.80 13.18 -2.30
N GLY A 183 14.91 13.93 -2.21
CA GLY A 183 14.91 15.37 -2.49
C GLY A 183 14.42 15.73 -3.89
N LEU A 184 14.76 14.92 -4.91
CA LEU A 184 14.24 15.09 -6.26
C LEU A 184 12.73 14.82 -6.33
N VAL A 185 12.27 13.72 -5.73
CA VAL A 185 10.85 13.35 -5.70
C VAL A 185 10.02 14.43 -4.99
N GLU A 186 10.49 14.96 -3.86
CA GLU A 186 9.80 16.02 -3.12
C GLU A 186 9.67 17.29 -3.96
N CYS A 187 10.75 17.70 -4.62
CA CYS A 187 10.75 18.83 -5.56
C CYS A 187 9.74 18.63 -6.70
N LYS A 188 9.76 17.47 -7.36
CA LYS A 188 8.84 17.16 -8.46
C LYS A 188 7.38 17.02 -8.02
N ALA A 189 7.14 16.54 -6.82
CA ALA A 189 5.80 16.49 -6.24
C ALA A 189 5.27 17.90 -5.96
N HIS A 190 6.10 18.81 -5.43
CA HIS A 190 5.69 20.20 -5.19
C HIS A 190 5.46 20.98 -6.49
N GLU A 191 6.29 20.79 -7.52
CA GLU A 191 6.05 21.34 -8.87
C GLU A 191 4.71 20.85 -9.44
N PHE A 192 4.44 19.55 -9.35
CA PHE A 192 3.20 18.95 -9.81
C PHE A 192 1.98 19.50 -9.07
N ILE A 193 2.04 19.53 -7.74
CA ILE A 193 0.93 20.01 -6.90
C ILE A 193 0.68 21.50 -7.17
N GLY A 194 1.73 22.31 -7.33
CA GLY A 194 1.61 23.71 -7.73
C GLY A 194 0.89 23.88 -9.06
N THR A 195 1.18 23.02 -10.03
CA THR A 195 0.51 23.05 -11.35
C THR A 195 -0.95 22.56 -11.27
N LEU A 196 -1.20 21.51 -10.48
CA LEU A 196 -2.54 20.95 -10.32
C LEU A 196 -3.49 21.89 -9.56
N LEU A 197 -3.00 22.55 -8.51
CA LEU A 197 -3.82 23.42 -7.64
C LEU A 197 -3.79 24.90 -8.03
N GLY A 198 -2.82 25.33 -8.85
CA GLY A 198 -2.63 26.74 -9.21
C GLY A 198 -2.53 27.65 -7.97
N ASP A 199 -3.33 28.72 -7.96
CA ASP A 199 -3.38 29.69 -6.85
C ASP A 199 -3.93 29.12 -5.53
N MET A 200 -4.44 27.87 -5.53
CA MET A 200 -4.97 27.21 -4.34
C MET A 200 -3.88 26.59 -3.45
N VAL A 201 -2.59 26.85 -3.72
CA VAL A 201 -1.46 26.46 -2.87
C VAL A 201 -1.01 27.62 -2.00
N PRO A 202 -0.84 27.48 -0.66
CA PRO A 202 -0.36 28.59 0.17
C PRO A 202 1.00 29.10 -0.33
N GLN A 203 1.04 30.32 -0.86
CA GLN A 203 2.30 31.01 -1.14
C GLN A 203 2.79 31.59 0.19
N LYS A 204 3.45 30.78 1.01
CA LYS A 204 4.26 31.32 2.11
C LYS A 204 5.58 31.80 1.52
N GLU A 205 6.12 32.89 2.06
CA GLU A 205 7.50 33.28 1.80
C GLU A 205 8.41 32.09 2.16
N GLY A 206 8.96 31.40 1.14
CA GLY A 206 9.69 30.14 1.31
C GLY A 206 9.09 28.90 0.62
N GLY A 207 7.94 29.01 -0.04
CA GLY A 207 7.33 27.95 -0.86
C GLY A 207 6.21 27.15 -0.19
N CYS A 208 5.66 26.16 -0.91
CA CYS A 208 4.64 25.25 -0.40
C CYS A 208 5.31 24.17 0.47
N SER A 209 5.04 24.17 1.79
CA SER A 209 5.61 23.19 2.71
C SER A 209 4.55 22.63 3.65
N LEU A 210 4.62 21.33 3.93
CA LEU A 210 3.83 20.69 4.99
C LEU A 210 4.11 21.33 6.34
N ASP A 211 3.11 21.35 7.22
CA ASP A 211 3.33 21.77 8.61
C ASP A 211 4.22 20.76 9.37
N LYS A 212 4.73 21.16 10.53
CA LYS A 212 5.64 20.30 11.33
C LYS A 212 5.00 18.98 11.77
N LYS A 213 3.67 18.94 11.89
CA LYS A 213 2.92 17.78 12.35
C LYS A 213 2.79 16.76 11.23
N ASP A 214 2.40 17.20 10.05
CA ASP A 214 2.33 16.42 8.82
C ASP A 214 3.70 15.94 8.36
N GLN A 215 4.75 16.74 8.54
CA GLN A 215 6.14 16.30 8.32
C GLN A 215 6.51 15.12 9.22
N LYS A 216 6.18 15.18 10.51
CA LYS A 216 6.43 14.07 11.46
C LYS A 216 5.60 12.84 11.11
N LEU A 217 4.35 13.03 10.70
CA LEU A 217 3.49 11.92 10.28
C LEU A 217 4.05 11.23 9.03
N LEU A 218 4.44 12.00 8.03
CA LEU A 218 5.05 11.51 6.80
C LEU A 218 6.37 10.75 7.06
N GLN A 219 7.21 11.24 7.99
CA GLN A 219 8.42 10.55 8.41
C GLN A 219 8.16 9.18 9.06
N ARG A 220 6.98 8.98 9.69
CA ARG A 220 6.57 7.68 10.25
C ARG A 220 6.00 6.74 9.18
N LEU A 221 5.45 7.29 8.10
CA LEU A 221 4.90 6.53 6.99
C LEU A 221 5.98 5.99 6.04
N ILE A 222 7.03 6.75 5.80
CA ILE A 222 8.08 6.36 4.86
C ILE A 222 9.24 5.69 5.63
N PRO A 223 9.67 4.47 5.25
CA PRO A 223 10.80 3.82 5.91
C PRO A 223 12.08 4.64 5.76
N ILE A 224 12.88 4.65 6.82
CA ILE A 224 14.14 5.39 6.85
C ILE A 224 15.18 4.67 5.98
N ASP A 225 15.94 5.43 5.19
CA ASP A 225 17.10 4.95 4.41
C ASP A 225 18.42 5.21 5.16
N TYR A 226 19.55 4.75 4.61
CA TYR A 226 20.86 4.99 5.22
C TYR A 226 21.16 6.48 5.44
N ALA A 227 21.59 6.82 6.65
CA ALA A 227 21.98 8.18 7.05
C ALA A 227 23.51 8.39 7.13
N LYS A 228 24.29 7.66 6.34
CA LYS A 228 25.76 7.78 6.30
C LYS A 228 26.20 8.94 5.41
N VAL A 229 27.40 9.49 5.67
CA VAL A 229 28.02 10.50 4.81
C VAL A 229 28.15 9.98 3.38
N GLY A 230 27.75 10.78 2.40
CA GLY A 230 27.75 10.42 0.97
C GLY A 230 26.54 9.60 0.51
N CYS A 231 25.72 9.08 1.43
CA CYS A 231 24.43 8.47 1.06
C CYS A 231 23.38 9.55 0.78
N VAL A 232 22.57 9.31 -0.25
CA VAL A 232 21.35 10.07 -0.54
C VAL A 232 20.16 9.24 -0.10
N GLN A 233 19.20 9.85 0.60
CA GLN A 233 17.95 9.19 0.96
C GLN A 233 17.16 8.85 -0.31
N LYS A 234 16.75 7.59 -0.45
CA LYS A 234 16.00 7.09 -1.61
C LYS A 234 14.64 6.55 -1.20
N LEU A 235 13.68 6.61 -2.13
CA LEU A 235 12.31 6.13 -1.93
C LEU A 235 12.04 4.91 -2.80
N ARG A 236 11.35 3.90 -2.27
CA ARG A 236 10.81 2.82 -3.10
C ARG A 236 9.63 3.36 -3.92
N PRO A 237 9.23 2.73 -5.04
CA PRO A 237 8.08 3.16 -5.82
C PRO A 237 6.79 3.35 -5.00
N VAL A 238 6.48 2.43 -4.09
CA VAL A 238 5.32 2.56 -3.18
C VAL A 238 5.46 3.72 -2.18
N ASP A 239 6.69 4.08 -1.81
CA ASP A 239 6.96 5.23 -0.93
C ASP A 239 6.80 6.55 -1.68
N VAL A 240 7.16 6.59 -2.97
CA VAL A 240 6.86 7.73 -3.85
C VAL A 240 5.35 7.91 -3.99
N THR A 241 4.60 6.84 -4.27
CA THR A 241 3.14 6.88 -4.34
C THR A 241 2.52 7.36 -3.03
N THR A 242 3.04 6.89 -1.90
CA THR A 242 2.61 7.35 -0.58
C THR A 242 2.87 8.83 -0.39
N TYR A 243 4.07 9.30 -0.71
CA TYR A 243 4.43 10.70 -0.61
C TYR A 243 3.45 11.55 -1.42
N TYR A 244 3.29 11.26 -2.72
CA TYR A 244 2.42 12.00 -3.63
C TYR A 244 0.97 12.05 -3.12
N ARG A 245 0.40 10.92 -2.69
CA ARG A 245 -0.97 10.91 -2.15
C ARG A 245 -1.07 11.76 -0.87
N PHE A 246 -0.12 11.61 0.05
CA PHE A 246 -0.11 12.33 1.31
C PHE A 246 0.01 13.85 1.10
N VAL A 247 0.97 14.31 0.29
CA VAL A 247 1.14 15.74 0.03
C VAL A 247 -0.01 16.32 -0.79
N GLY A 248 -0.58 15.57 -1.75
CA GLY A 248 -1.76 16.01 -2.50
C GLY A 248 -2.99 16.25 -1.61
N GLU A 249 -3.19 15.40 -0.60
CA GLU A 249 -4.27 15.54 0.37
C GLU A 249 -4.03 16.67 1.39
N ARG A 250 -2.76 16.96 1.74
CA ARG A 250 -2.40 17.86 2.85
C ARG A 250 -2.02 19.28 2.42
N LEU A 251 -1.52 19.48 1.20
CA LEU A 251 -1.06 20.79 0.70
C LEU A 251 -2.15 21.64 0.05
N ASN A 252 -3.34 21.07 -0.19
CA ASN A 252 -4.48 21.84 -0.65
C ASN A 252 -5.04 22.75 0.48
N ARG A 253 -5.71 23.85 0.10
CA ARG A 253 -6.29 24.83 1.04
C ARG A 253 -7.67 24.42 1.60
N PHE A 254 -8.16 23.22 1.29
CA PHE A 254 -9.52 22.82 1.66
C PHE A 254 -9.62 22.46 3.14
N ASP A 255 -10.77 22.78 3.73
CA ASP A 255 -11.04 22.52 5.14
C ASP A 255 -10.91 21.01 5.44
N PRO A 256 -10.04 20.60 6.40
CA PRO A 256 -9.78 19.19 6.69
C PRO A 256 -11.00 18.37 7.10
N ILE A 257 -12.08 19.00 7.54
CA ILE A 257 -13.28 18.33 8.04
C ILE A 257 -14.44 18.52 7.06
N LYS A 258 -14.74 19.76 6.67
CA LYS A 258 -15.90 20.08 5.82
C LYS A 258 -15.71 19.71 4.35
N GLN A 259 -14.46 19.58 3.90
CA GLN A 259 -14.11 19.32 2.50
C GLN A 259 -13.19 18.10 2.38
N TYR A 260 -13.29 17.15 3.31
CA TYR A 260 -12.43 15.98 3.37
C TYR A 260 -12.50 15.13 2.10
N PHE A 261 -13.70 14.84 1.58
CA PHE A 261 -13.88 14.17 0.29
C PHE A 261 -13.08 14.82 -0.85
N LYS A 262 -13.16 16.15 -1.01
CA LYS A 262 -12.41 16.89 -2.03
C LYS A 262 -10.90 16.77 -1.84
N ARG A 263 -10.42 16.82 -0.60
CA ARG A 263 -9.00 16.58 -0.28
C ARG A 263 -8.54 15.20 -0.70
N CYS A 264 -9.38 14.18 -0.47
CA CYS A 264 -9.10 12.81 -0.88
C CYS A 264 -9.01 12.69 -2.41
N LEU A 265 -9.90 13.34 -3.17
CA LEU A 265 -9.83 13.36 -4.63
C LEU A 265 -8.46 13.86 -5.13
N TYR A 266 -7.98 15.00 -4.62
CA TYR A 266 -6.63 15.50 -4.94
C TYR A 266 -5.53 14.51 -4.56
N GLY A 267 -5.63 13.90 -3.38
CA GLY A 267 -4.70 12.84 -2.95
C GLY A 267 -4.67 11.66 -3.92
N HIS A 268 -5.83 11.16 -4.36
CA HIS A 268 -5.91 10.04 -5.30
C HIS A 268 -5.46 10.41 -6.71
N VAL A 269 -5.68 11.64 -7.19
CA VAL A 269 -5.09 12.10 -8.46
C VAL A 269 -3.57 12.11 -8.37
N CYS A 270 -2.99 12.63 -7.29
CA CYS A 270 -1.55 12.59 -7.07
C CYS A 270 -1.02 11.15 -7.01
N ARG A 271 -1.77 10.23 -6.38
CA ARG A 271 -1.46 8.79 -6.35
C ARG A 271 -1.45 8.19 -7.77
N LYS A 272 -2.44 8.50 -8.61
CA LYS A 272 -2.51 8.00 -10.00
C LYS A 272 -1.35 8.51 -10.84
N MET A 273 -0.98 9.78 -10.69
CA MET A 273 0.19 10.35 -11.34
C MET A 273 1.47 9.60 -10.95
N ALA A 274 1.71 9.40 -9.66
CA ALA A 274 2.88 8.66 -9.16
C ALA A 274 2.93 7.19 -9.59
N THR A 275 1.78 6.61 -9.94
CA THR A 275 1.66 5.22 -10.43
C THR A 275 1.59 5.12 -11.95
N HIS A 276 1.74 6.21 -12.69
CA HIS A 276 1.84 6.19 -14.15
C HIS A 276 3.29 6.00 -14.62
N PRO A 277 3.61 4.97 -15.44
CA PRO A 277 5.00 4.65 -15.83
C PRO A 277 5.74 5.82 -16.49
N GLY A 278 5.12 6.49 -17.47
CA GLY A 278 5.71 7.63 -18.16
C GLY A 278 6.03 8.80 -17.21
N TYR A 279 5.21 9.02 -16.19
CA TYR A 279 5.45 10.08 -15.22
C TYR A 279 6.53 9.70 -14.21
N LEU A 280 6.45 8.50 -13.62
CA LEU A 280 7.45 7.99 -12.69
C LEU A 280 8.86 8.01 -13.31
N ARG A 281 8.97 7.65 -14.60
CA ARG A 281 10.22 7.77 -15.35
C ARG A 281 10.68 9.23 -15.49
N SER A 282 9.77 10.15 -15.83
CA SER A 282 10.09 11.57 -16.05
C SER A 282 10.64 12.28 -14.81
N ILE A 283 10.21 11.87 -13.61
CA ILE A 283 10.68 12.43 -12.34
C ILE A 283 11.90 11.69 -11.75
N SER A 284 12.39 10.64 -12.43
CA SER A 284 13.47 9.81 -11.93
C SER A 284 14.85 10.30 -12.37
N MET A 285 15.86 10.12 -11.52
CA MET A 285 17.26 10.38 -11.84
C MET A 285 18.17 9.51 -10.98
N TYR A 286 19.22 8.95 -11.57
CA TYR A 286 20.20 8.17 -10.83
C TYR A 286 20.82 9.01 -9.70
N TRP A 287 20.84 8.45 -8.48
CA TRP A 287 21.19 9.18 -7.27
C TRP A 287 22.55 9.88 -7.33
N ALA A 288 23.57 9.28 -7.97
CA ALA A 288 24.90 9.87 -8.08
C ALA A 288 24.96 11.06 -9.06
N ARG A 289 24.11 11.07 -10.10
CA ARG A 289 23.94 12.23 -10.97
C ARG A 289 23.23 13.35 -10.22
N HIS A 290 22.15 13.02 -9.52
CA HIS A 290 21.38 13.97 -8.71
C HIS A 290 22.24 14.68 -7.65
N SER A 291 23.14 13.95 -6.99
CA SER A 291 24.05 14.53 -5.98
C SER A 291 25.29 15.21 -6.58
N GLY A 292 25.49 15.18 -7.90
CA GLY A 292 26.68 15.72 -8.57
C GLY A 292 27.96 14.93 -8.36
N LEU A 293 27.90 13.72 -7.77
CA LEU A 293 29.06 12.87 -7.55
C LEU A 293 29.59 12.23 -8.84
N ASP A 294 28.68 11.89 -9.76
CA ASP A 294 29.01 11.33 -11.06
C ASP A 294 28.15 12.00 -12.15
N PRO A 295 28.50 13.22 -12.62
CA PRO A 295 27.68 13.97 -13.56
C PRO A 295 27.67 13.37 -14.98
N VAL A 296 28.67 12.55 -15.33
CA VAL A 296 28.86 11.95 -16.66
C VAL A 296 28.31 10.52 -16.76
N SER A 297 27.75 9.98 -15.67
CA SER A 297 27.19 8.63 -15.61
C SER A 297 26.25 8.32 -16.77
N THR A 298 26.39 7.16 -17.41
CA THR A 298 25.45 6.72 -18.47
C THR A 298 24.05 6.43 -17.91
N LEU A 299 23.93 6.20 -16.60
CA LEU A 299 22.68 5.98 -15.89
C LEU A 299 22.00 7.34 -15.61
N THR A 300 21.07 7.74 -16.48
CA THR A 300 20.30 8.99 -16.38
C THR A 300 18.98 8.77 -15.63
N THR A 301 17.94 8.47 -16.39
CA THR A 301 16.57 8.22 -15.95
C THR A 301 16.35 6.71 -15.86
N MET A 302 15.37 6.31 -15.06
CA MET A 302 14.87 4.94 -15.04
C MET A 302 14.49 4.47 -16.46
N SER A 303 14.74 3.19 -16.79
CA SER A 303 14.22 2.61 -18.03
C SER A 303 12.70 2.52 -17.99
N LEU A 304 12.06 2.58 -19.16
CA LEU A 304 10.60 2.43 -19.23
C LEU A 304 10.14 1.07 -18.74
N GLU A 305 10.85 -0.01 -19.12
CA GLU A 305 10.58 -1.37 -18.65
C GLU A 305 10.55 -1.47 -17.12
N LEU A 306 11.53 -0.84 -16.43
CA LEU A 306 11.57 -0.84 -14.98
C LEU A 306 10.42 -0.03 -14.36
N ALA A 307 10.07 1.11 -14.96
CA ALA A 307 8.94 1.93 -14.52
C ALA A 307 7.61 1.19 -14.70
N GLU A 308 7.40 0.52 -15.83
CA GLU A 308 6.23 -0.31 -16.11
C GLU A 308 6.15 -1.47 -15.10
N ALA A 309 7.26 -2.18 -14.86
CA ALA A 309 7.30 -3.28 -13.90
C ALA A 309 6.85 -2.85 -12.49
N VAL A 310 7.39 -1.75 -11.94
CA VAL A 310 7.01 -1.29 -10.59
C VAL A 310 5.62 -0.67 -10.51
N CYS A 311 5.09 -0.17 -11.64
CA CYS A 311 3.70 0.28 -11.74
C CYS A 311 2.74 -0.92 -11.79
N VAL A 312 3.10 -2.01 -12.49
CA VAL A 312 2.34 -3.26 -12.49
C VAL A 312 2.19 -3.79 -11.07
N GLN A 313 3.28 -3.85 -10.30
CA GLN A 313 3.25 -4.27 -8.89
C GLN A 313 2.19 -3.51 -8.08
N GLN A 314 2.07 -2.19 -8.30
CA GLN A 314 1.13 -1.35 -7.56
C GLN A 314 -0.32 -1.46 -8.06
N SER A 315 -0.53 -1.96 -9.28
CA SER A 315 -1.86 -2.13 -9.88
C SER A 315 -2.53 -3.47 -9.56
N LEU A 316 -1.74 -4.49 -9.20
CA LEU A 316 -2.27 -5.81 -8.85
C LEU A 316 -3.07 -5.78 -7.54
N PHE A 317 -3.90 -6.79 -7.33
CA PHE A 317 -4.73 -6.97 -6.11
C PHE A 317 -5.72 -5.83 -5.80
N PRO A 318 -6.45 -5.28 -6.80
CA PRO A 318 -7.42 -4.23 -6.56
C PRO A 318 -8.57 -4.66 -5.64
N ALA A 319 -9.02 -5.92 -5.69
CA ALA A 319 -10.13 -6.38 -4.84
C ALA A 319 -9.71 -6.46 -3.36
N LEU A 320 -8.53 -7.02 -3.07
CA LEU A 320 -8.00 -7.05 -1.71
C LEU A 320 -7.78 -5.64 -1.14
N LYS A 321 -7.31 -4.70 -1.99
CA LYS A 321 -7.12 -3.28 -1.60
C LYS A 321 -8.46 -2.62 -1.25
N PHE A 322 -9.45 -2.76 -2.11
CA PHE A 322 -10.79 -2.23 -1.88
C PHE A 322 -11.39 -2.83 -0.61
N HIS A 323 -11.41 -4.16 -0.49
CA HIS A 323 -11.98 -4.87 0.66
C HIS A 323 -11.33 -4.42 1.97
N SER A 324 -9.99 -4.38 2.01
CA SER A 324 -9.24 -3.98 3.21
C SER A 324 -9.58 -2.56 3.66
N GLN A 325 -9.80 -1.63 2.73
CA GLN A 325 -10.19 -0.26 3.05
C GLN A 325 -11.68 -0.15 3.43
N PHE A 326 -12.54 -0.89 2.74
CA PHE A 326 -13.98 -0.96 3.02
C PHE A 326 -14.26 -1.40 4.46
N LEU A 327 -13.49 -2.35 5.00
CA LEU A 327 -13.64 -2.78 6.38
C LEU A 327 -13.42 -1.66 7.40
N TYR A 328 -12.65 -0.61 7.05
CA TYR A 328 -12.49 0.60 7.87
C TYR A 328 -13.62 1.63 7.67
N ALA A 329 -14.49 1.47 6.66
CA ALA A 329 -15.65 2.34 6.46
C ALA A 329 -16.80 2.04 7.44
N SER A 330 -16.83 0.82 8.01
CA SER A 330 -17.88 0.38 8.95
C SER A 330 -17.30 -0.12 10.28
N PRO A 331 -17.45 0.64 11.38
CA PRO A 331 -17.06 0.20 12.72
C PRO A 331 -17.77 -1.10 13.16
N ASP A 332 -19.00 -1.33 12.70
CA ASP A 332 -19.75 -2.53 13.06
C ASP A 332 -19.20 -3.77 12.38
N LEU A 333 -18.84 -3.68 11.10
CA LEU A 333 -18.15 -4.76 10.40
C LEU A 333 -16.79 -5.05 11.05
N MET A 334 -16.06 -4.01 11.45
CA MET A 334 -14.79 -4.17 12.16
C MET A 334 -14.96 -5.02 13.43
N ARG A 335 -15.98 -4.75 14.27
CA ARG A 335 -16.25 -5.53 15.49
C ARG A 335 -16.53 -7.01 15.23
N GLN A 336 -17.20 -7.29 14.11
CA GLN A 336 -17.64 -8.64 13.75
C GLN A 336 -16.53 -9.45 13.08
N THR A 337 -15.68 -8.79 12.28
CA THR A 337 -14.79 -9.47 11.32
C THR A 337 -13.31 -9.44 11.72
N TRP A 338 -12.85 -8.55 12.61
CA TRP A 338 -11.40 -8.43 12.89
C TRP A 338 -10.75 -9.70 13.43
N ARG A 339 -11.49 -10.56 14.13
CA ARG A 339 -10.98 -11.79 14.74
C ARG A 339 -11.11 -13.04 13.86
N THR A 340 -11.92 -12.99 12.81
CA THR A 340 -12.33 -14.18 12.05
C THR A 340 -12.32 -13.98 10.53
N GLY A 341 -12.22 -12.73 10.08
CA GLY A 341 -12.33 -12.33 8.68
C GLY A 341 -10.99 -12.17 7.97
N ARG A 342 -11.08 -11.73 6.71
CA ARG A 342 -9.95 -11.52 5.80
C ARG A 342 -9.36 -10.12 5.98
N VAL A 343 -8.57 -9.96 7.04
CA VAL A 343 -8.21 -8.63 7.55
C VAL A 343 -6.71 -8.36 7.48
N ILE A 344 -6.36 -7.18 6.98
CA ILE A 344 -5.02 -6.59 7.07
C ILE A 344 -5.11 -5.39 8.02
N PRO A 345 -4.81 -5.55 9.33
CA PRO A 345 -5.04 -4.51 10.32
C PRO A 345 -3.93 -3.44 10.23
N LEU A 346 -4.26 -2.23 9.78
CA LEU A 346 -3.32 -1.11 9.68
C LEU A 346 -3.69 -0.01 10.68
N MET A 347 -2.92 0.14 11.77
CA MET A 347 -3.20 1.16 12.81
C MET A 347 -3.26 2.58 12.26
N ARG A 348 -2.51 2.89 11.20
CA ARG A 348 -2.54 4.19 10.53
C ARG A 348 -3.89 4.54 9.90
N LEU A 349 -4.74 3.56 9.63
CA LEU A 349 -6.10 3.75 9.10
C LEU A 349 -7.13 3.92 10.23
N TYR A 350 -6.83 3.45 11.44
CA TYR A 350 -7.76 3.50 12.57
C TYR A 350 -8.30 4.92 12.88
N PRO A 351 -7.50 6.01 12.89
CA PRO A 351 -8.04 7.33 13.15
C PRO A 351 -8.99 7.86 12.06
N LEU A 352 -9.06 7.17 10.91
CA LEU A 352 -9.94 7.49 9.79
C LEU A 352 -11.17 6.56 9.72
N LEU A 353 -11.37 5.71 10.73
CA LEU A 353 -12.48 4.75 10.79
C LEU A 353 -13.84 5.46 10.64
N GLY A 354 -14.75 4.87 9.86
CA GLY A 354 -16.09 5.42 9.59
C GLY A 354 -16.12 6.35 8.37
N ALA A 355 -16.68 7.55 8.53
CA ALA A 355 -16.94 8.50 7.44
C ALA A 355 -15.69 8.82 6.60
N ALA A 356 -14.54 9.06 7.23
CA ALA A 356 -13.32 9.41 6.52
C ALA A 356 -12.80 8.26 5.64
N ALA A 357 -12.86 7.02 6.11
CA ALA A 357 -12.48 5.85 5.30
C ALA A 357 -13.45 5.63 4.12
N ALA A 358 -14.75 5.88 4.34
CA ALA A 358 -15.76 5.79 3.28
C ALA A 358 -15.57 6.87 2.20
N GLU A 359 -15.37 8.13 2.61
CA GLU A 359 -15.10 9.24 1.70
C GLU A 359 -13.81 9.03 0.90
N ASP A 360 -12.74 8.56 1.54
CA ASP A 360 -11.47 8.27 0.87
C ASP A 360 -11.61 7.12 -0.14
N LEU A 361 -12.33 6.05 0.22
CA LEU A 361 -12.58 4.93 -0.69
C LEU A 361 -13.39 5.37 -1.92
N ALA A 362 -14.45 6.15 -1.69
CA ALA A 362 -15.28 6.71 -2.75
C ALA A 362 -14.49 7.64 -3.67
N ALA A 363 -13.68 8.54 -3.10
CA ALA A 363 -12.82 9.44 -3.87
C ALA A 363 -11.81 8.65 -4.71
N GLY A 364 -11.24 7.59 -4.16
CA GLY A 364 -10.40 6.65 -4.89
C GLY A 364 -11.09 6.06 -6.10
N MET A 365 -12.32 5.56 -5.95
CA MET A 365 -13.07 4.95 -7.05
C MET A 365 -13.49 5.96 -8.12
N VAL A 366 -13.91 7.16 -7.73
CA VAL A 366 -14.19 8.25 -8.69
C VAL A 366 -12.96 8.54 -9.54
N VAL A 367 -11.79 8.71 -8.90
CA VAL A 367 -10.54 8.97 -9.63
C VAL A 367 -10.15 7.80 -10.53
N GLU A 368 -10.37 6.54 -10.13
CA GLU A 368 -10.12 5.39 -11.01
C GLU A 368 -11.02 5.40 -12.25
N ALA A 369 -12.30 5.75 -12.11
CA ALA A 369 -13.23 5.88 -13.23
C ALA A 369 -12.78 6.97 -14.22
N GLU A 370 -12.45 8.16 -13.71
CA GLU A 370 -12.01 9.27 -14.55
C GLU A 370 -10.68 9.00 -15.21
N TRP A 371 -9.75 8.35 -14.48
CA TRP A 371 -8.44 8.00 -15.02
C TRP A 371 -8.54 7.00 -16.18
N ALA A 372 -9.44 6.03 -16.10
CA ALA A 372 -9.68 5.08 -17.17
C ALA A 372 -10.24 5.73 -18.43
N ARG A 373 -11.11 6.75 -18.29
CA ARG A 373 -11.70 7.47 -19.42
C ARG A 373 -10.68 8.25 -20.24
N LEU A 374 -9.59 8.72 -19.62
CA LEU A 374 -8.50 9.39 -20.34
C LEU A 374 -7.75 8.46 -21.31
N SER A 375 -7.84 7.14 -21.15
CA SER A 375 -7.21 6.15 -22.04
C SER A 375 -5.71 6.41 -22.27
N LEU A 376 -4.99 6.81 -21.22
CA LEU A 376 -3.56 7.13 -21.29
C LEU A 376 -2.72 5.87 -21.50
N SER A 377 -1.86 5.87 -22.52
CA SER A 377 -0.89 4.79 -22.74
C SER A 377 0.28 4.89 -21.75
N SER A 378 0.98 3.78 -21.49
CA SER A 378 2.13 3.76 -20.56
C SER A 378 3.24 4.75 -20.92
N GLN A 379 3.40 5.03 -22.22
CA GLN A 379 4.38 5.97 -22.77
C GLN A 379 3.91 7.43 -22.77
N SER A 380 2.62 7.68 -22.54
CA SER A 380 2.08 9.03 -22.53
C SER A 380 2.67 9.87 -21.38
N ALA A 381 2.70 11.19 -21.57
CA ALA A 381 3.05 12.13 -20.53
C ALA A 381 1.75 12.62 -19.86
N PRO A 382 1.36 12.09 -18.68
CA PRO A 382 0.10 12.47 -18.05
C PRO A 382 0.13 13.88 -17.45
N PHE A 383 1.29 14.56 -17.49
CA PHE A 383 1.47 15.93 -17.02
C PHE A 383 1.11 17.00 -18.08
N GLN A 384 0.42 16.60 -19.15
CA GLN A 384 -0.09 17.56 -20.14
C GLN A 384 -1.24 18.39 -19.57
N GLU A 385 -1.27 19.68 -19.90
CA GLU A 385 -2.27 20.60 -19.35
C GLU A 385 -3.72 20.20 -19.65
N SER A 386 -3.98 19.58 -20.80
CA SER A 386 -5.30 19.04 -21.16
C SER A 386 -5.77 17.93 -20.20
N VAL A 387 -4.85 17.04 -19.80
CA VAL A 387 -5.11 15.97 -18.83
C VAL A 387 -5.36 16.57 -17.44
N LEU A 388 -4.53 17.53 -17.03
CA LEU A 388 -4.69 18.21 -15.73
C LEU A 388 -5.99 19.00 -15.65
N TYR A 389 -6.37 19.68 -16.74
CA TYR A 389 -7.62 20.41 -16.85
C TYR A 389 -8.82 19.48 -16.69
N THR A 390 -8.84 18.37 -17.44
CA THR A 390 -9.90 17.35 -17.35
C THR A 390 -10.02 16.80 -15.93
N MET A 391 -8.89 16.53 -15.28
CA MET A 391 -8.87 16.03 -13.91
C MET A 391 -9.37 17.06 -12.90
N ARG A 392 -9.03 18.35 -13.06
CA ARG A 392 -9.58 19.43 -12.22
C ARG A 392 -11.09 19.54 -12.37
N GLU A 393 -11.61 19.54 -13.60
CA GLU A 393 -13.06 19.57 -13.84
C GLU A 393 -13.77 18.38 -13.18
N ALA A 394 -13.19 17.18 -13.30
CA ALA A 394 -13.74 15.99 -12.67
C ALA A 394 -13.75 16.08 -11.13
N ILE A 395 -12.69 16.65 -10.52
CA ILE A 395 -12.65 16.87 -9.06
C ILE A 395 -13.74 17.85 -8.63
N GLU A 396 -13.89 18.98 -9.31
CA GLU A 396 -14.92 19.97 -8.99
C GLU A 396 -16.32 19.39 -9.15
N GLN A 397 -16.58 18.71 -10.26
CA GLN A 397 -17.85 18.04 -10.52
C GLN A 397 -18.19 16.98 -9.45
N ALA A 398 -17.23 16.11 -9.10
CA ALA A 398 -17.44 15.10 -8.08
C ALA A 398 -17.66 15.72 -6.69
N SER A 399 -16.95 16.80 -6.37
CA SER A 399 -17.16 17.56 -5.14
C SER A 399 -18.56 18.18 -5.08
N ASP A 400 -19.06 18.70 -6.20
CA ASP A 400 -20.41 19.27 -6.29
C ASP A 400 -21.49 18.19 -6.15
N TRP A 401 -21.29 17.02 -6.77
CA TRP A 401 -22.18 15.88 -6.60
C TRP A 401 -22.22 15.39 -5.15
N TYR A 402 -21.08 15.34 -4.45
CA TYR A 402 -21.06 14.95 -3.04
C TYR A 402 -21.97 15.83 -2.17
N ILE A 403 -22.09 17.12 -2.50
CA ILE A 403 -22.90 18.08 -1.75
C ILE A 403 -24.36 18.08 -2.22
N SER A 404 -24.60 18.00 -3.54
CA SER A 404 -25.89 18.34 -4.14
C SER A 404 -26.60 17.21 -4.89
N ASN A 405 -25.88 16.14 -5.26
CA ASN A 405 -26.41 15.02 -6.03
C ASN A 405 -25.65 13.72 -5.72
N LEU A 406 -25.89 13.18 -4.52
CA LEU A 406 -25.19 11.98 -4.06
C LEU A 406 -25.42 10.80 -5.01
N GLY A 407 -26.60 10.65 -5.61
CA GLY A 407 -26.89 9.56 -6.56
C GLY A 407 -25.89 9.50 -7.73
N ALA A 408 -25.62 10.64 -8.38
CA ALA A 408 -24.64 10.70 -9.47
C ALA A 408 -23.22 10.33 -9.01
N LEU A 409 -22.86 10.70 -7.78
CA LEU A 409 -21.58 10.30 -7.20
C LEU A 409 -21.52 8.78 -6.98
N LEU A 410 -22.58 8.17 -6.43
CA LEU A 410 -22.63 6.74 -6.17
C LEU A 410 -22.54 5.93 -7.47
N ASP A 411 -23.21 6.35 -8.53
CA ASP A 411 -23.07 5.74 -9.87
C ASP A 411 -21.62 5.79 -10.34
N ARG A 412 -20.93 6.92 -10.12
CA ARG A 412 -19.52 7.07 -10.48
C ARG A 412 -18.59 6.20 -9.66
N VAL A 413 -18.87 6.02 -8.36
CA VAL A 413 -18.14 5.10 -7.49
C VAL A 413 -18.25 3.67 -8.01
N GLN A 414 -19.46 3.22 -8.37
CA GLN A 414 -19.68 1.89 -8.93
C GLN A 414 -18.95 1.68 -10.26
N GLU A 415 -18.90 2.70 -11.12
CA GLU A 415 -18.10 2.67 -12.35
C GLU A 415 -16.62 2.45 -12.04
N GLY A 416 -16.07 3.19 -11.07
CA GLY A 416 -14.69 3.02 -10.62
C GLY A 416 -14.37 1.60 -10.16
N VAL A 417 -15.27 0.99 -9.40
CA VAL A 417 -15.15 -0.40 -8.95
C VAL A 417 -15.14 -1.37 -10.14
N LYS A 418 -16.04 -1.18 -11.12
CA LYS A 418 -16.07 -2.01 -12.34
C LYS A 418 -14.81 -1.88 -13.18
N VAL A 419 -14.20 -0.69 -13.19
CA VAL A 419 -12.93 -0.42 -13.88
C VAL A 419 -11.78 -1.18 -13.24
N ILE A 420 -11.62 -1.10 -11.91
CA ILE A 420 -10.48 -1.74 -11.24
C ILE A 420 -10.67 -3.24 -11.03
N CYS A 421 -11.92 -3.69 -10.89
CA CYS A 421 -12.29 -5.08 -10.66
C CYS A 421 -13.26 -5.56 -11.74
N PRO A 422 -12.81 -5.69 -13.00
CA PRO A 422 -13.64 -6.27 -14.05
C PRO A 422 -14.00 -7.72 -13.70
N PRO A 423 -15.13 -8.25 -14.22
CA PRO A 423 -15.50 -9.66 -14.05
C PRO A 423 -14.36 -10.61 -14.44
N LEU A 424 -14.31 -11.78 -13.80
CA LEU A 424 -13.34 -12.82 -14.15
C LEU A 424 -13.48 -13.18 -15.64
N SER A 425 -12.36 -13.24 -16.36
CA SER A 425 -12.30 -13.83 -17.70
C SER A 425 -12.50 -15.35 -17.64
N GLU A 426 -12.85 -15.98 -18.76
CA GLU A 426 -13.07 -17.44 -18.80
C GLU A 426 -11.84 -18.23 -18.32
N LYS A 427 -10.64 -17.82 -18.72
CA LYS A 427 -9.38 -18.41 -18.24
C LYS A 427 -9.23 -18.32 -16.72
N GLU A 428 -9.62 -17.19 -16.13
CA GLU A 428 -9.55 -17.00 -14.67
C GLU A 428 -10.60 -17.85 -13.93
N LYS A 429 -11.78 -18.03 -14.52
CA LYS A 429 -12.82 -18.92 -14.00
C LYS A 429 -12.39 -20.39 -14.04
N GLU A 430 -11.82 -20.83 -15.16
CA GLU A 430 -11.29 -22.19 -15.32
C GLU A 430 -10.19 -22.48 -14.30
N LEU A 431 -9.26 -21.54 -14.08
CA LEU A 431 -8.21 -21.68 -13.07
C LEU A 431 -8.80 -21.81 -11.66
N LEU A 432 -9.85 -21.06 -11.33
CA LEU A 432 -10.50 -21.18 -10.03
C LEU A 432 -11.19 -22.55 -9.85
N GLN A 433 -11.86 -23.07 -10.89
CA GLN A 433 -12.58 -24.34 -10.85
C GLN A 433 -11.68 -25.58 -10.87
N THR A 434 -10.63 -25.56 -11.69
CA THR A 434 -9.73 -26.71 -11.87
C THR A 434 -8.96 -27.00 -10.58
N ASP A 435 -8.57 -25.95 -9.87
CA ASP A 435 -7.79 -26.10 -8.63
C ASP A 435 -8.67 -26.31 -7.39
N GLU A 436 -9.94 -25.89 -7.36
CA GLU A 436 -10.89 -26.30 -6.30
C GLU A 436 -11.05 -27.83 -6.26
N TYR A 437 -10.94 -28.49 -7.43
CA TYR A 437 -10.95 -29.94 -7.54
C TYR A 437 -9.66 -30.58 -7.02
N GLU A 438 -8.49 -29.99 -7.24
CA GLU A 438 -7.21 -30.48 -6.69
C GLU A 438 -7.07 -30.20 -5.17
N LEU A 439 -7.63 -29.10 -4.68
CA LEU A 439 -7.63 -28.69 -3.27
C LEU A 439 -8.55 -29.56 -2.38
N SER A 440 -9.50 -30.29 -2.97
CA SER A 440 -10.47 -31.13 -2.26
C SER A 440 -10.11 -32.62 -2.25
N VAL A 441 -9.04 -33.04 -2.92
CA VAL A 441 -8.53 -34.41 -2.84
C VAL A 441 -7.59 -34.53 -1.64
N PRO A 442 -7.94 -35.31 -0.59
CA PRO A 442 -6.99 -35.57 0.49
C PRO A 442 -5.76 -36.27 -0.08
N ALA A 443 -4.57 -35.76 0.28
CA ALA A 443 -3.30 -36.38 -0.07
C ALA A 443 -3.35 -37.87 0.30
N THR A 444 -3.25 -38.72 -0.72
CA THR A 444 -3.25 -40.18 -0.53
C THR A 444 -2.05 -40.51 0.35
N PRO A 445 -2.21 -41.25 1.46
CA PRO A 445 -1.08 -41.59 2.32
C PRO A 445 -0.06 -42.37 1.50
N SER A 446 1.14 -41.82 1.37
CA SER A 446 2.27 -42.48 0.73
C SER A 446 2.52 -43.84 1.41
N PRO A 447 2.71 -44.92 0.63
CA PRO A 447 2.91 -46.26 1.20
C PRO A 447 4.18 -46.28 2.06
N PRO A 448 4.17 -47.03 3.18
CA PRO A 448 5.32 -47.07 4.08
C PRO A 448 6.54 -47.61 3.34
N MET A 449 7.65 -46.84 3.40
CA MET A 449 8.96 -47.31 2.95
C MET A 449 9.30 -48.59 3.71
N LYS A 450 9.50 -49.68 2.96
CA LYS A 450 10.05 -50.92 3.51
C LYS A 450 11.48 -50.67 3.99
N PRO A 451 11.88 -51.15 5.17
CA PRO A 451 13.27 -51.09 5.60
C PRO A 451 14.10 -52.04 4.71
N THR A 452 15.12 -51.50 4.07
CA THR A 452 16.22 -52.28 3.50
C THR A 452 17.06 -52.85 4.64
N VAL A 453 17.20 -54.17 4.64
CA VAL A 453 18.15 -54.96 5.45
C VAL A 453 19.56 -54.78 4.92
#